data_AF-A0A5E3WVM9-F1
#
_entry.id   AF-A0A5E3WVM9-F1
#
_cell.length_a   1.000
_cell.length_b   1.000
_cell.length_c   1.000
_cell.angle_alpha   90.00
_cell.angle_beta   90.00
_cell.angle_gamma   90.00
#
_symmetry.space_group_name_H-M   'P 1'
#
loop_
_entity.id
_entity.type
_entity.pdbx_description
1 polymer ?
#
loop_
_entity_poly.entity_id
_entity_poly.type
_entity_poly.pdbx_seq_one_letter_code
_entity_poly.pdbx_strand_id
1 'polypeptide(L)'
;MGGAIVSVRARAAQMTKTYVATSKQCAKAEGKEKLRGQLEDAGATVTRTLHDGFEVKMTRVQRSFFMRDHPDTHLADIAVEEWRSAVGR
;
A
#
# COMPACT_ATOMS: atom_id res chain seq x y z
N MET A 1 35.38 -3.33 -17.33
CA MET A 1 34.24 -4.05 -16.72
C MET A 1 33.87 -3.34 -15.42
N GLY A 2 32.95 -2.37 -15.49
CA GLY A 2 32.55 -1.52 -14.35
C GLY A 2 31.45 -2.19 -13.55
N GLY A 3 31.69 -2.35 -12.24
CA GLY A 3 30.88 -3.14 -11.32
C GLY A 3 29.40 -2.75 -11.25
N ALA A 4 28.55 -3.77 -11.32
CA ALA A 4 27.11 -3.74 -11.15
C ALA A 4 26.71 -3.49 -9.68
N ILE A 5 27.10 -2.34 -9.13
CA ILE A 5 26.63 -1.83 -7.82
C ILE A 5 25.51 -0.80 -8.01
N VAL A 6 24.79 -0.87 -9.13
CA VAL A 6 23.54 -0.12 -9.30
C VAL A 6 22.47 -0.81 -8.44
N SER A 7 22.57 -0.50 -7.15
CA SER A 7 21.46 -0.14 -6.29
C SER A 7 20.44 -1.26 -6.05
N VAL A 8 20.81 -2.24 -5.22
CA VAL A 8 19.83 -3.03 -4.45
C VAL A 8 18.78 -2.11 -3.80
N ARG A 9 19.18 -0.89 -3.40
CA ARG A 9 18.28 0.18 -2.93
C ARG A 9 17.28 0.68 -3.99
N ALA A 10 17.68 0.83 -5.26
CA ALA A 10 16.77 1.24 -6.34
C ALA A 10 15.83 0.10 -6.75
N ARG A 11 16.28 -1.15 -6.63
CA ARG A 11 15.45 -2.32 -6.88
C ARG A 11 14.43 -2.54 -5.75
N ALA A 12 14.82 -2.30 -4.49
CA ALA A 12 13.91 -2.30 -3.34
C ALA A 12 12.91 -1.13 -3.35
N ALA A 13 13.28 0.03 -3.89
CA ALA A 13 12.36 1.16 -4.08
C ALA A 13 11.25 0.85 -5.10
N GLN A 14 11.53 -0.04 -6.06
CA GLN A 14 10.57 -0.53 -7.06
C GLN A 14 9.79 -1.77 -6.60
N MET A 15 10.15 -2.37 -5.45
CA MET A 15 9.36 -3.45 -4.88
C MET A 15 8.05 -2.86 -4.34
N THR A 16 6.97 -3.14 -5.05
CA THR A 16 5.62 -2.87 -4.59
C THR A 16 5.35 -3.71 -3.35
N LYS A 17 4.90 -3.06 -2.29
CA LYS A 17 4.46 -3.70 -1.05
C LYS A 17 2.95 -3.52 -0.92
N THR A 18 2.32 -4.48 -0.26
CA THR A 18 0.91 -4.38 0.09
C THR A 18 0.78 -3.60 1.40
N TYR A 19 -0.09 -2.61 1.41
CA TYR A 19 -0.41 -1.80 2.57
C TYR A 19 -1.93 -1.84 2.82
N VAL A 20 -2.34 -1.74 4.08
CA VAL A 20 -3.72 -1.36 4.39
C VAL A 20 -3.78 0.15 4.48
N ALA A 21 -4.58 0.76 3.61
CA ALA A 21 -5.02 2.13 3.74
C ALA A 21 -6.32 2.17 4.55
N THR A 22 -6.26 2.78 5.73
CA THR A 22 -7.42 3.08 6.57
C THR A 22 -7.52 4.58 6.77
N SER A 23 -8.72 5.11 6.87
CA SER A 23 -8.94 6.53 7.16
C SER A 23 -10.09 6.66 8.13
N LYS A 24 -10.01 7.64 9.05
CA LYS A 24 -11.12 7.93 9.99
C LYS A 24 -12.44 8.22 9.28
N GLN A 25 -12.39 8.62 8.00
CA GLN A 25 -13.57 8.89 7.19
C GLN A 25 -14.19 7.65 6.54
N CYS A 26 -13.54 6.47 6.61
CA CYS A 26 -14.09 5.21 6.08
C CYS A 26 -15.33 4.70 6.81
N ALA A 27 -15.66 5.25 7.98
CA ALA A 27 -16.93 4.99 8.66
C ALA A 27 -18.17 5.40 7.82
N LYS A 28 -17.99 6.25 6.80
CA LYS A 28 -19.02 6.64 5.83
C LYS A 28 -18.64 6.15 4.44
N ALA A 29 -19.63 5.71 3.65
CA ALA A 29 -19.41 5.23 2.27
C ALA A 29 -18.69 6.26 1.38
N GLU A 30 -19.05 7.54 1.52
CA GLU A 30 -18.43 8.65 0.78
C GLU A 30 -16.94 8.82 1.10
N GLY A 31 -16.54 8.68 2.37
CA GLY A 31 -15.13 8.75 2.75
C GLY A 31 -14.31 7.57 2.23
N LYS A 32 -14.97 6.42 2.02
CA LYS A 32 -14.37 5.22 1.45
C LYS A 32 -14.16 5.35 -0.06
N GLU A 33 -15.11 5.88 -0.81
CA GLU A 33 -14.92 6.21 -2.22
C GLU A 33 -13.83 7.27 -2.43
N LYS A 34 -13.81 8.30 -1.57
CA LYS A 34 -12.78 9.33 -1.61
C LYS A 34 -11.38 8.76 -1.35
N LEU A 35 -11.23 7.93 -0.32
CA LEU A 35 -9.97 7.26 -0.03
C LEU A 35 -9.50 6.40 -1.20
N ARG A 36 -10.41 5.65 -1.83
CA ARG A 36 -10.11 4.87 -3.03
C ARG A 36 -9.56 5.76 -4.16
N GLY A 37 -10.24 6.86 -4.48
CA GLY A 37 -9.81 7.78 -5.52
C GLY A 37 -8.42 8.37 -5.25
N GLN A 38 -8.15 8.77 -4.01
CA GLN A 38 -6.84 9.28 -3.60
C GLN A 38 -5.72 8.23 -3.76
N LEU A 39 -6.03 6.97 -3.46
CA LEU A 39 -5.08 5.87 -3.60
C LEU A 39 -4.78 5.60 -5.09
N GLU A 40 -5.80 5.55 -5.93
CA GLU A 40 -5.64 5.36 -7.38
C GLU A 40 -4.89 6.54 -8.03
N ASP A 41 -5.17 7.78 -7.62
CA ASP A 41 -4.47 8.99 -8.09
C ASP A 41 -2.98 8.98 -7.72
N ALA A 42 -2.63 8.51 -6.51
CA ALA A 42 -1.24 8.30 -6.10
C ALA A 42 -0.55 7.11 -6.83
N GLY A 43 -1.26 6.45 -7.75
CA GLY A 43 -0.79 5.30 -8.51
C GLY A 43 -0.74 4.02 -7.67
N ALA A 44 -1.47 3.95 -6.57
CA ALA A 44 -1.65 2.72 -5.82
C ALA A 44 -2.72 1.84 -6.48
N THR A 45 -2.45 0.54 -6.51
CA THR A 45 -3.41 -0.44 -7.03
C THR A 45 -4.22 -1.02 -5.89
N VAL A 46 -5.53 -0.76 -5.86
CA VAL A 46 -6.44 -1.39 -4.89
C VAL A 46 -6.58 -2.87 -5.22
N THR A 47 -6.12 -3.73 -4.33
CA THR A 47 -6.21 -5.19 -4.48
C THR A 47 -7.42 -5.77 -3.76
N ARG A 48 -7.84 -5.15 -2.66
CA ARG A 48 -8.98 -5.62 -1.88
C ARG A 48 -9.68 -4.47 -1.17
N THR A 49 -11.00 -4.54 -1.11
CA THR A 49 -11.79 -3.66 -0.24
C THR A 49 -11.96 -4.32 1.12
N LEU A 50 -11.62 -3.61 2.19
CA LEU A 50 -11.83 -4.05 3.57
C LEU A 50 -13.05 -3.34 4.16
N HIS A 51 -13.50 -3.74 5.36
CA HIS A 51 -14.59 -3.06 6.04
C HIS A 51 -14.26 -1.57 6.29
N ASP A 52 -13.07 -1.31 6.85
CA ASP A 52 -12.62 0.01 7.31
C ASP A 52 -11.56 0.66 6.39
N GLY A 53 -11.43 0.20 5.15
CA GLY A 53 -10.39 0.70 4.25
C GLY A 53 -10.15 -0.17 3.02
N PHE A 54 -8.91 -0.15 2.53
CA PHE A 54 -8.48 -0.87 1.33
C PHE A 54 -7.11 -1.50 1.51
N GLU A 55 -6.92 -2.70 0.97
CA GLU A 55 -5.58 -3.22 0.68
C GLU A 55 -5.13 -2.65 -0.66
N VAL A 56 -3.94 -2.06 -0.67
CA VAL A 56 -3.36 -1.41 -1.82
C VAL A 56 -1.93 -1.85 -2.02
N LYS A 57 -1.55 -2.09 -3.28
CA LYS A 57 -0.16 -2.27 -3.67
C LYS A 57 0.39 -0.94 -4.14
N MET A 58 1.43 -0.46 -3.48
CA MET A 58 2.17 0.73 -3.91
C MET A 58 3.64 0.61 -3.53
N THR A 59 4.48 1.42 -4.15
CA THR A 59 5.89 1.52 -3.78
C THR A 59 6.05 2.31 -2.49
N ARG A 60 7.20 2.14 -1.82
CA ARG A 60 7.54 2.93 -0.63
C ARG A 60 7.58 4.43 -0.92
N VAL A 61 7.97 4.79 -2.15
CA VAL A 61 8.01 6.17 -2.64
C VAL A 61 6.60 6.73 -2.75
N GLN A 62 5.68 6.02 -3.44
CA GLN A 62 4.28 6.41 -3.55
C GLN A 62 3.61 6.55 -2.17
N ARG A 63 3.85 5.61 -1.25
CA ARG A 63 3.40 5.72 0.14
C ARG A 63 3.90 7.01 0.80
N SER A 64 5.18 7.32 0.64
CA SER A 64 5.76 8.51 1.26
C SER A 64 5.15 9.80 0.71
N PHE A 65 4.87 9.86 -0.59
CA PHE A 65 4.18 11.00 -1.22
C PHE A 65 2.73 11.09 -0.77
N PHE A 66 2.02 9.97 -0.77
CA PHE A 66 0.62 9.90 -0.33
C PHE A 66 0.44 10.32 1.13
N MET A 67 1.29 9.82 2.06
CA MET A 67 1.20 10.19 3.47
C MET A 67 1.56 11.66 3.74
N ARG A 68 2.31 12.30 2.83
CA ARG A 68 2.62 13.73 2.90
C ARG A 68 1.43 14.58 2.46
N ASP A 69 0.67 14.15 1.46
CA ASP A 69 -0.52 14.85 0.98
C ASP A 69 -1.77 14.54 1.83
N HIS A 70 -1.81 13.36 2.45
CA HIS A 70 -2.95 12.88 3.24
C HIS A 70 -2.51 12.40 4.63
N PRO A 71 -2.18 13.34 5.54
CA PRO A 71 -1.75 13.00 6.91
C PRO A 71 -2.85 12.33 7.73
N ASP A 72 -4.12 12.53 7.37
CA ASP A 72 -5.29 11.91 7.99
C ASP A 72 -5.47 10.43 7.63
N THR A 73 -4.73 9.93 6.63
CA THR A 73 -4.83 8.54 6.17
C THR A 73 -3.70 7.70 6.77
N HIS A 74 -4.06 6.56 7.36
CA HIS A 74 -3.12 5.60 7.91
C HIS A 74 -2.83 4.47 6.92
N LEU A 75 -1.55 4.37 6.53
CA LEU A 75 -1.01 3.27 5.73
C LEU A 75 -0.19 2.33 6.61
N ALA A 76 -0.73 1.16 6.92
CA ALA A 76 -0.06 0.08 7.62
C ALA A 76 0.57 -0.90 6.63
N ASP A 77 1.82 -1.33 6.85
CA ASP A 77 2.45 -2.39 6.05
C ASP A 77 1.76 -3.72 6.37
N ILE A 78 1.19 -4.37 5.36
CA ILE A 78 0.82 -5.77 5.51
C ILE A 78 2.10 -6.52 5.23
N ALA A 79 2.80 -6.90 6.29
CA ALA A 79 3.62 -8.08 6.20
C ALA A 79 2.63 -9.20 5.86
N VAL A 80 2.53 -9.56 4.57
CA VAL A 80 1.95 -10.83 4.18
C VAL A 80 2.90 -11.85 4.79
N GLU A 81 2.70 -12.17 6.07
CA GLU A 81 3.08 -13.47 6.58
C GLU A 81 2.34 -14.44 5.67
N GLU A 82 3.11 -15.04 4.75
CA GLU A 82 2.66 -16.20 4.01
C GLU A 82 2.28 -17.25 5.06
N TRP A 83 1.01 -17.24 5.49
CA TRP A 83 0.40 -18.36 6.19
C TRP A 83 0.06 -19.45 5.15
N ARG A 84 1.06 -19.77 4.33
CA ARG A 84 1.03 -20.82 3.33
C ARG A 84 1.66 -22.08 3.93
N SER A 85 1.21 -22.49 5.12
CA SER A 85 1.50 -23.81 5.71
C SER A 85 0.67 -24.06 6.98
N ALA A 86 -0.65 -24.22 6.89
CA ALA A 86 -1.43 -24.77 8.01
C ALA A 86 -2.83 -25.34 7.67
N VAL A 87 -3.14 -25.61 6.39
CA VAL A 87 -4.34 -26.40 6.03
C VAL A 87 -3.88 -27.35 4.92
N GLY A 88 -3.25 -28.49 5.25
CA GLY A 88 -3.94 -29.75 5.55
C GLY A 88 -4.30 -30.42 4.22
N ARG A 89 -3.40 -31.18 3.58
CA ARG A 89 -3.12 -32.62 3.78
C ARG A 89 -4.37 -33.49 3.64
#